data_AF-A0A059BVW0-F1
#
_entry.id   AF-A0A059BVW0-F1
#
_cell.length_a   1.000
_cell.length_b   1.000
_cell.length_c   1.000
_cell.angle_alpha   90.00
_cell.angle_beta   90.00
_cell.angle_gamma   90.00
#
_symmetry.space_group_name_H-M   'P 1'
#
loop_
_entity.id
_entity.type
_entity.pdbx_description
1 polymer ?
#
loop_
_entity_poly.entity_id
_entity_poly.type
_entity_poly.pdbx_seq_one_letter_code
_entity_poly.pdbx_strand_id
1 'polypeptide(L)'
;MYKRLQEYNTSLQQYNCKLQSDLSTASESLKKSEKDKATFLEELSALRGHHNSLKEQFASVKASQDEAMKQKEVLSNEVVCLRGDLQQVRDERDRHRGQVEDLSAEVVKYKEFTGKSCSELDNLTLKSNELETKCLCQSEQIKILQDRLMVAETRLEASDLSALETRAESEERKKLLSELQIRLADAEFKLIEGEKLRKKLHNTILELKGNIRVFCRVRPLLPDESSSEAKVISYPTSMEALGRGIDLVQNGQKYSFTFDKVFMPDSLQEDVFVEISQLVQSALDGYKVCIFAYGQTGSGKTYTMMGRPGHVDEKGLIPRCLEQIFQTKQSLQSQGWKYELQVSMLEIYNESIRDLLPSNRSSTDSTRTENGNAKQYAIKHDASGNTHVSDLTVVDVRSTREVSYLLNHAAHSRSVGKTQMNEHSSRSHFVFTLRISGVNESTEQQVQGILNLIDLAGSERLSKSGSTGDRLKETQAINKSLSSLSDVIFALAKKEEHVPFRNSKLTYLLQPCLGGDSKTLMFVNLSPDPSSAGESLCSLRFAARVNACEIGVPRRQISTRSFDSRLSYG
;
A
#
# COMPACT_ATOMS: atom_id res chain seq x y z
N MET A 1 5.43 53.86 -16.87
CA MET A 1 4.53 52.88 -16.22
C MET A 1 4.26 51.67 -17.11
N TYR A 2 3.86 51.87 -18.37
CA TYR A 2 3.53 50.79 -19.32
C TYR A 2 4.67 49.77 -19.57
N LYS A 3 5.91 50.25 -19.75
CA LYS A 3 7.07 49.39 -20.05
C LYS A 3 7.42 48.42 -18.90
N ARG A 4 7.36 48.88 -17.65
CA ARG A 4 7.55 48.04 -16.45
C ARG A 4 6.43 47.00 -16.28
N LEU A 5 5.19 47.36 -16.61
CA LEU A 5 4.06 46.43 -16.54
C LEU A 5 4.16 45.35 -17.62
N GLN A 6 4.68 45.70 -18.80
CA GLN A 6 4.93 44.77 -19.90
C GLN A 6 6.11 43.84 -19.58
N GLU A 7 7.21 44.36 -19.04
CA GLU A 7 8.35 43.55 -18.55
C GLU A 7 7.91 42.58 -17.43
N TYR A 8 7.09 43.05 -16.50
CA TYR A 8 6.52 42.21 -15.43
C TYR A 8 5.62 41.10 -16.00
N ASN A 9 4.75 41.41 -16.96
CA ASN A 9 3.89 40.41 -17.62
C ASN A 9 4.70 39.38 -18.40
N THR A 10 5.71 39.80 -19.16
CA THR A 10 6.58 38.87 -19.90
C THR A 10 7.36 37.98 -18.94
N SER A 11 7.83 38.52 -17.82
CA SER A 11 8.53 37.75 -16.79
C SER A 11 7.61 36.74 -16.09
N LEU A 12 6.36 37.11 -15.82
CA LEU A 12 5.31 36.22 -15.32
C LEU A 12 4.94 35.12 -16.32
N GLN A 13 4.85 35.44 -17.61
CA GLN A 13 4.63 34.44 -18.66
C GLN A 13 5.80 33.47 -18.76
N GLN A 14 7.05 33.95 -18.72
CA GLN A 14 8.23 33.09 -18.70
C GLN A 14 8.28 32.20 -17.45
N TYR A 15 7.94 32.75 -16.29
CA TYR A 15 7.86 32.01 -15.04
C TYR A 15 6.76 30.93 -15.08
N ASN A 16 5.58 31.25 -15.61
CA ASN A 16 4.48 30.30 -15.80
C ASN A 16 4.82 29.21 -16.82
N CYS A 17 5.46 29.54 -17.95
CA CYS A 17 5.92 28.55 -18.92
C CYS A 17 6.98 27.63 -18.30
N LYS A 18 7.90 28.17 -17.50
CA LYS A 18 8.90 27.37 -16.77
C LYS A 18 8.23 26.44 -15.76
N LEU A 19 7.30 26.93 -14.95
CA LEU A 19 6.51 26.11 -14.01
C LEU A 19 5.75 24.99 -14.72
N GLN A 20 5.12 25.28 -15.87
CA GLN A 20 4.42 24.26 -16.66
C GLN A 20 5.37 23.21 -17.22
N SER A 21 6.55 23.61 -17.69
CA SER A 21 7.61 22.70 -18.13
C SER A 21 8.12 21.83 -16.98
N ASP A 22 8.39 22.42 -15.81
CA ASP A 22 8.86 21.73 -14.62
C ASP A 22 7.82 20.72 -14.11
N LEU A 23 6.53 21.12 -14.12
CA LEU A 23 5.40 20.27 -13.76
C LEU A 23 5.26 19.08 -14.74
N SER A 24 5.40 19.32 -16.05
CA SER A 24 5.35 18.26 -17.07
C SER A 24 6.50 17.26 -16.88
N THR A 25 7.72 17.78 -16.70
CA THR A 25 8.93 16.97 -16.49
C THR A 25 8.83 16.11 -15.24
N ALA A 26 8.34 16.69 -14.14
CA ALA A 26 8.13 15.98 -12.89
C ALA A 26 7.04 14.90 -13.03
N SER A 27 5.95 15.20 -13.74
CA SER A 27 4.84 14.27 -14.01
C SER A 27 5.28 13.07 -14.84
N GLU A 28 6.06 13.28 -15.91
CA GLU A 28 6.64 12.20 -16.71
C GLU A 28 7.61 11.34 -15.89
N SER A 29 8.44 11.98 -15.07
CA SER A 29 9.37 11.29 -14.17
C SER A 29 8.64 10.43 -13.15
N LEU A 30 7.53 10.92 -12.58
CA LEU A 30 6.69 10.17 -11.67
C LEU A 30 6.06 8.95 -12.36
N LYS A 31 5.47 9.12 -13.55
CA LYS A 31 4.87 8.01 -14.32
C LYS A 31 5.90 6.94 -14.67
N LYS A 32 7.09 7.36 -15.10
CA LYS A 32 8.20 6.43 -15.37
C LYS A 32 8.58 5.66 -14.11
N SER A 33 8.75 6.37 -12.99
CA SER A 33 9.07 5.74 -11.70
C SER A 33 7.99 4.76 -11.22
N GLU A 34 6.71 5.03 -11.47
CA GLU A 34 5.61 4.13 -11.12
C GLU A 34 5.60 2.87 -12.00
N LYS A 35 5.85 3.03 -13.30
CA LYS A 35 5.97 1.90 -14.23
C LYS A 35 7.16 1.01 -13.86
N ASP A 36 8.31 1.62 -13.62
CA ASP A 36 9.53 0.92 -13.23
C ASP A 36 9.31 0.18 -11.89
N LYS A 37 8.60 0.79 -10.93
CA LYS A 37 8.21 0.13 -9.68
C LYS A 37 7.33 -1.10 -9.92
N ALA A 38 6.35 -1.02 -10.81
CA ALA A 38 5.46 -2.15 -11.11
C ALA A 38 6.25 -3.32 -11.71
N THR A 39 7.14 -3.05 -12.66
CA THR A 39 8.01 -4.08 -13.25
C THR A 39 8.95 -4.69 -12.21
N PHE A 40 9.55 -3.87 -11.35
CA PHE A 40 10.42 -4.38 -10.28
C PHE A 40 9.65 -5.23 -9.27
N LEU A 41 8.39 -4.92 -8.97
CA LEU A 41 7.56 -5.74 -8.08
C LEU A 41 7.24 -7.11 -8.68
N GLU A 42 6.93 -7.18 -9.97
CA GLU A 42 6.73 -8.46 -10.67
C GLU A 42 8.03 -9.27 -10.73
N GLU A 43 9.14 -8.63 -11.08
CA GLU A 43 10.46 -9.26 -11.08
C GLU A 43 10.83 -9.79 -9.70
N LEU A 44 10.60 -9.03 -8.64
CA LEU A 44 10.91 -9.42 -7.26
C LEU A 44 10.04 -10.60 -6.81
N SER A 45 8.75 -10.60 -7.16
CA SER A 45 7.85 -11.74 -6.92
C SER A 45 8.37 -13.00 -7.61
N ALA A 46 8.73 -12.90 -8.89
CA ALA A 46 9.29 -13.99 -9.66
C ALA A 46 10.63 -14.48 -9.08
N LEU A 47 11.54 -13.56 -8.73
CA LEU A 47 12.84 -13.87 -8.14
C LEU A 47 12.69 -14.56 -6.78
N ARG A 48 11.75 -14.10 -5.95
CA ARG A 48 11.46 -14.67 -4.63
C ARG A 48 10.87 -16.08 -4.76
N GLY A 49 9.97 -16.29 -5.73
CA GLY A 49 9.46 -17.62 -6.08
C GLY A 49 10.58 -18.56 -6.54
N HIS A 50 11.45 -18.09 -7.44
CA HIS A 50 12.60 -18.86 -7.92
C HIS A 50 13.58 -19.19 -6.79
N HIS A 51 13.91 -18.21 -5.94
CA HIS A 51 14.80 -18.40 -4.80
C HIS A 51 14.27 -19.47 -3.83
N ASN A 52 12.97 -19.44 -3.53
CA ASN A 52 12.35 -20.43 -2.66
C ASN A 52 12.37 -21.84 -3.28
N SER A 53 11.99 -21.97 -4.56
CA SER A 53 12.04 -23.25 -5.27
C SER A 53 13.46 -23.82 -5.32
N LEU A 54 14.46 -22.99 -5.62
CA LEU A 54 15.86 -23.43 -5.70
C LEU A 54 16.41 -23.81 -4.32
N LYS A 55 15.98 -23.12 -3.26
CA LYS A 55 16.34 -23.42 -1.88
C LYS A 55 15.80 -24.79 -1.45
N GLU A 56 14.57 -25.11 -1.82
CA GLU A 56 13.98 -26.44 -1.56
C GLU A 56 14.71 -27.54 -2.34
N GLN A 57 15.00 -27.32 -3.62
CA GLN A 57 15.77 -28.27 -4.43
C GLN A 57 17.19 -28.47 -3.87
N PHE A 58 17.86 -27.41 -3.43
CA PHE A 58 19.18 -27.50 -2.80
C PHE A 58 19.13 -28.31 -1.49
N ALA A 59 18.09 -28.13 -0.67
CA ALA A 59 17.91 -28.92 0.55
C ALA A 59 17.74 -30.42 0.22
N SER A 60 16.98 -30.75 -0.82
CA SER A 60 16.79 -32.13 -1.28
C SER A 60 18.08 -32.76 -1.80
N VAL A 61 18.84 -32.05 -2.64
CA VAL A 61 20.11 -32.55 -3.19
C VAL A 61 21.14 -32.74 -2.08
N LYS A 62 21.20 -31.81 -1.13
CA LYS A 62 22.10 -31.93 0.01
C LYS A 62 21.79 -33.16 0.88
N ALA A 63 20.51 -33.44 1.13
CA ALA A 63 20.11 -34.64 1.86
C ALA A 63 20.54 -35.93 1.12
N SER A 64 20.35 -35.98 -0.21
CA SER A 64 20.81 -37.10 -1.03
C SER A 64 22.33 -37.27 -1.02
N GLN A 65 23.07 -36.15 -1.02
CA GLN A 65 24.53 -36.16 -0.94
C GLN A 65 25.02 -36.74 0.41
N ASP A 66 24.41 -36.32 1.51
CA ASP A 66 24.76 -36.80 2.85
C ASP A 66 24.48 -38.31 2.99
N GLU A 67 23.42 -38.81 2.36
CA GLU A 67 23.07 -40.24 2.35
C GLU A 67 24.03 -41.08 1.50
N ALA A 68 24.41 -40.59 0.31
CA ALA A 68 25.43 -41.23 -0.52
C ALA A 68 26.80 -41.29 0.18
N MET A 69 27.19 -40.24 0.91
CA MET A 69 28.44 -40.23 1.70
C MET A 69 28.43 -41.29 2.80
N LYS A 70 27.31 -41.48 3.50
CA LYS A 70 27.18 -42.54 4.51
C LYS A 70 27.29 -43.93 3.90
N GLN A 71 26.65 -44.17 2.74
CA GLN A 71 26.75 -45.46 2.04
C GLN A 71 28.18 -45.76 1.61
N LYS A 72 28.90 -44.75 1.10
CA LYS A 72 30.33 -44.86 0.77
C LYS A 72 31.17 -45.27 1.99
N GLU A 73 30.93 -44.64 3.14
CA GLU A 73 31.67 -44.95 4.37
C GLU A 73 31.46 -46.41 4.82
N VAL A 74 30.23 -46.91 4.70
CA VAL A 74 29.90 -48.31 5.00
C VAL A 74 30.64 -49.27 4.06
N LEU A 75 30.61 -49.02 2.75
CA LEU A 75 31.29 -49.87 1.76
C LEU A 75 32.82 -49.83 1.92
N SER A 76 33.38 -48.67 2.24
CA SER A 76 34.82 -48.51 2.53
C SER A 76 35.24 -49.40 3.71
N ASN A 77 34.46 -49.41 4.79
CA ASN A 77 34.71 -50.26 5.95
C ASN A 77 34.59 -51.76 5.60
N GLU A 78 33.62 -52.13 4.77
CA GLU A 78 33.46 -53.51 4.29
C GLU A 78 34.69 -53.99 3.50
N VAL A 79 35.23 -53.16 2.59
CA VAL A 79 36.46 -53.45 1.83
C VAL A 79 37.67 -53.63 2.78
N VAL A 80 37.80 -52.77 3.79
CA VAL A 80 38.89 -52.88 4.78
C VAL A 80 38.80 -54.19 5.55
N CYS A 81 37.60 -54.57 6.01
CA CYS A 81 37.38 -55.85 6.71
C CYS A 81 37.71 -57.05 5.81
N LEU A 82 37.18 -57.09 4.58
CA LEU A 82 37.42 -58.21 3.65
C LEU A 82 38.91 -58.36 3.28
N ARG A 83 39.65 -57.24 3.16
CA ARG A 83 41.11 -57.28 2.97
C ARG A 83 41.84 -57.88 4.16
N GLY A 84 41.40 -57.55 5.38
CA GLY A 84 41.90 -58.13 6.62
C GLY A 84 41.68 -59.65 6.67
N ASP A 85 40.44 -60.09 6.42
CA ASP A 85 40.07 -61.51 6.42
C ASP A 85 40.85 -62.30 5.34
N LEU A 86 40.97 -61.75 4.13
CA LEU A 86 41.74 -62.37 3.04
C LEU A 86 43.21 -62.56 3.43
N GLN A 87 43.81 -61.57 4.09
CA GLN A 87 45.20 -61.65 4.54
C GLN A 87 45.37 -62.72 5.62
N GLN A 88 44.46 -62.78 6.61
CA GLN A 88 44.51 -63.79 7.65
C GLN A 88 44.42 -65.21 7.08
N VAL A 89 43.48 -65.46 6.15
CA VAL A 89 43.32 -66.78 5.52
C VAL A 89 44.52 -67.15 4.67
N ARG A 90 45.18 -66.19 4.01
CA ARG A 90 46.44 -66.41 3.29
C ARG A 90 47.55 -66.85 4.23
N ASP A 91 47.72 -66.13 5.34
CA ASP A 91 48.78 -66.41 6.33
C ASP A 91 48.57 -67.79 6.98
N GLU A 92 47.32 -68.14 7.30
CA GLU A 92 46.96 -69.46 7.84
C GLU A 92 47.21 -70.60 6.84
N ARG A 93 46.81 -70.42 5.57
CA ARG A 93 47.07 -71.39 4.50
C ARG A 93 48.56 -71.59 4.29
N ASP A 94 49.35 -70.52 4.27
CA ASP A 94 50.79 -70.60 4.04
C ASP A 94 51.50 -71.31 5.19
N ARG A 95 51.05 -71.09 6.43
CA ARG A 95 51.49 -71.84 7.61
C ARG A 95 51.14 -73.33 7.51
N HIS A 96 49.91 -73.67 7.11
CA HIS A 96 49.50 -75.07 6.94
C HIS A 96 50.21 -75.77 5.79
N ARG A 97 50.47 -75.06 4.67
CA ARG A 97 51.25 -75.58 3.55
C ARG A 97 52.68 -75.93 3.98
N GLY A 98 53.34 -75.06 4.73
CA GLY A 98 54.66 -75.37 5.32
C GLY A 98 54.64 -76.61 6.21
N GLN A 99 53.60 -76.77 7.04
CA GLN A 99 53.43 -77.98 7.86
C GLN A 99 53.21 -79.26 7.03
N VAL A 100 52.48 -79.18 5.91
CA VAL A 100 52.29 -80.31 4.99
C VAL A 100 53.61 -80.68 4.30
N GLU A 101 54.40 -79.70 3.89
CA GLU A 101 55.72 -79.90 3.30
C GLU A 101 56.69 -80.58 4.29
N ASP A 102 56.73 -80.10 5.54
CA ASP A 102 57.54 -80.67 6.61
C ASP A 102 57.12 -82.12 6.94
N LEU A 103 55.82 -82.36 7.14
CA LEU A 103 55.27 -83.69 7.44
C LEU A 103 55.46 -84.65 6.26
N SER A 104 55.30 -84.18 5.02
CA SER A 104 55.55 -85.00 3.83
C SER A 104 57.02 -85.39 3.72
N ALA A 105 57.93 -84.46 4.01
CA ALA A 105 59.36 -84.75 4.04
C ALA A 105 59.72 -85.74 5.16
N GLU A 106 59.08 -85.66 6.32
CA GLU A 106 59.21 -86.66 7.38
C GLU A 106 58.66 -88.03 6.96
N VAL A 107 57.47 -88.10 6.36
CA VAL A 107 56.89 -89.36 5.85
C VAL A 107 57.83 -90.03 4.84
N VAL A 108 58.48 -89.27 3.95
CA VAL A 108 59.50 -89.81 3.03
C VAL A 108 60.70 -90.36 3.79
N LYS A 109 61.26 -89.61 4.75
CA LYS A 109 62.37 -90.07 5.59
C LYS A 109 62.03 -91.32 6.42
N TYR A 110 60.82 -91.42 6.96
CA TYR A 110 60.36 -92.58 7.72
C TYR A 110 60.08 -93.80 6.83
N LYS A 111 59.66 -93.61 5.57
CA LYS A 111 59.54 -94.69 4.58
C LYS A 111 60.90 -95.30 4.20
N GLU A 112 61.97 -94.50 4.22
CA GLU A 112 63.34 -94.94 3.94
C GLU A 112 63.99 -95.69 5.12
N PHE A 113 63.56 -95.42 6.36
CA PHE A 113 64.00 -96.14 7.56
C PHE A 113 63.09 -97.34 7.86
N THR A 114 63.52 -98.54 7.49
CA THR A 114 62.84 -99.79 7.86
C THR A 114 62.78 -99.96 9.39
N GLY A 115 61.57 -100.00 9.96
CA GLY A 115 61.31 -100.61 11.26
C GLY A 115 60.66 -99.76 12.37
N LYS A 116 60.18 -98.53 12.12
CA LYS A 116 59.35 -97.80 13.11
C LYS A 116 57.86 -97.90 12.74
N SER A 117 57.04 -98.17 13.75
CA SER A 117 55.67 -98.70 13.69
C SER A 117 54.78 -98.10 12.60
N CYS A 118 54.12 -98.97 11.81
CA CYS A 118 53.11 -98.63 10.79
C CYS A 118 52.06 -97.62 11.31
N SER A 119 51.69 -97.69 12.59
CA SER A 119 50.72 -96.79 13.22
C SER A 119 51.15 -95.32 13.28
N GLU A 120 52.44 -95.03 13.42
CA GLU A 120 52.94 -93.64 13.43
C GLU A 120 52.93 -93.05 12.02
N LEU A 121 53.28 -93.87 11.02
CA LEU A 121 53.20 -93.49 9.60
C LEU A 121 51.75 -93.23 9.17
N ASP A 122 50.81 -94.07 9.62
CA ASP A 122 49.38 -93.91 9.33
C ASP A 122 48.82 -92.63 9.99
N ASN A 123 49.20 -92.34 11.23
CA ASN A 123 48.80 -91.10 11.91
C ASN A 123 49.35 -89.83 11.24
N LEU A 124 50.61 -89.84 10.81
CA LEU A 124 51.20 -88.71 10.08
C LEU A 124 50.55 -88.53 8.70
N THR A 125 50.23 -89.63 8.02
CA THR A 125 49.55 -89.61 6.71
C THR A 125 48.12 -89.08 6.85
N LEU A 126 47.37 -89.52 7.86
CA LEU A 126 46.03 -88.98 8.16
C LEU A 126 46.07 -87.48 8.44
N LYS A 127 47.04 -87.03 9.24
CA LYS A 127 47.21 -85.61 9.58
C LYS A 127 47.63 -84.76 8.38
N SER A 128 48.46 -85.31 7.48
CA SER A 128 48.81 -84.67 6.21
C SER A 128 47.56 -84.50 5.33
N ASN A 129 46.76 -85.56 5.17
CA ASN A 129 45.51 -85.51 4.38
C ASN A 129 44.47 -84.54 4.96
N GLU A 130 44.35 -84.45 6.29
CA GLU A 130 43.50 -83.47 6.98
C GLU A 130 43.97 -82.02 6.75
N LEU A 131 45.28 -81.78 6.72
CA LEU A 131 45.83 -80.46 6.42
C LEU A 131 45.69 -80.12 4.93
N GLU A 132 45.82 -81.11 4.05
CA GLU A 132 45.66 -80.93 2.59
C GLU A 132 44.21 -80.59 2.23
N THR A 133 43.23 -81.27 2.85
CA THR A 133 41.81 -80.91 2.74
C THR A 133 41.50 -79.53 3.30
N LYS A 134 42.13 -79.11 4.40
CA LYS A 134 42.04 -77.72 4.90
C LYS A 134 42.62 -76.71 3.92
N CYS A 135 43.78 -76.99 3.33
CA CYS A 135 44.41 -76.13 2.31
C CYS A 135 43.53 -75.96 1.06
N LEU A 136 42.86 -77.03 0.62
CA LEU A 136 41.90 -76.98 -0.48
C LEU A 136 40.68 -76.13 -0.12
N CYS A 137 40.09 -76.34 1.05
CA CYS A 137 38.96 -75.54 1.54
C CYS A 137 39.31 -74.04 1.67
N GLN A 138 40.47 -73.72 2.23
CA GLN A 138 40.97 -72.35 2.33
C GLN A 138 41.27 -71.74 0.94
N SER A 139 41.71 -72.54 -0.04
CA SER A 139 41.93 -72.06 -1.41
C SER A 139 40.63 -71.70 -2.11
N GLU A 140 39.57 -72.49 -1.93
CA GLU A 140 38.21 -72.19 -2.40
C GLU A 140 37.69 -70.89 -1.74
N GLN A 141 37.90 -70.75 -0.43
CA GLN A 141 37.47 -69.59 0.34
C GLN A 141 38.21 -68.31 -0.07
N ILE A 142 39.52 -68.38 -0.37
CA ILE A 142 40.30 -67.28 -0.95
C ILE A 142 39.71 -66.84 -2.28
N LYS A 143 39.31 -67.78 -3.15
CA LYS A 143 38.74 -67.47 -4.46
C LYS A 143 37.42 -66.73 -4.33
N ILE A 144 36.53 -67.19 -3.44
CA ILE A 144 35.26 -66.52 -3.13
C ILE A 144 35.51 -65.10 -2.58
N LEU A 145 36.48 -64.94 -1.67
CA LEU A 145 36.82 -63.62 -1.12
C LEU A 145 37.42 -62.69 -2.18
N GLN A 146 38.20 -63.19 -3.13
CA GLN A 146 38.73 -62.40 -4.25
C GLN A 146 37.62 -61.90 -5.17
N ASP A 147 36.65 -62.76 -5.50
CA ASP A 147 35.50 -62.37 -6.32
C ASP A 147 34.64 -61.31 -5.60
N ARG A 148 34.40 -61.49 -4.30
CA ARG A 148 33.68 -60.50 -3.47
C ARG A 148 34.43 -59.17 -3.37
N LEU A 149 35.76 -59.21 -3.24
CA LEU A 149 36.60 -58.01 -3.21
C LEU A 149 36.51 -57.23 -4.52
N MET A 150 36.58 -57.91 -5.68
CA MET A 150 36.46 -57.27 -6.98
C MET A 150 35.10 -56.57 -7.19
N VAL A 151 34.01 -57.21 -6.76
CA VAL A 151 32.67 -56.61 -6.82
C VAL A 151 32.54 -55.42 -5.87
N ALA A 152 33.18 -55.47 -4.70
CA ALA A 152 33.17 -54.36 -3.75
C ALA A 152 34.01 -53.16 -4.27
N GLU A 153 35.17 -53.42 -4.87
CA GLU A 153 36.05 -52.38 -5.45
C GLU A 153 35.36 -51.64 -6.61
N THR A 154 34.72 -52.38 -7.53
CA THR A 154 33.96 -51.76 -8.64
C THR A 154 32.74 -50.95 -8.16
N ARG A 155 32.05 -51.39 -7.11
CA ARG A 155 30.96 -50.62 -6.48
C ARG A 155 31.47 -49.34 -5.82
N LEU A 156 32.63 -49.40 -5.17
CA LEU A 156 33.25 -48.24 -4.53
C LEU A 156 33.63 -47.18 -5.57
N GLU A 157 34.23 -47.58 -6.69
CA GLU A 157 34.57 -46.65 -7.79
C GLU A 157 33.33 -45.97 -8.39
N ALA A 158 32.25 -46.72 -8.64
CA ALA A 158 31.00 -46.15 -9.14
C ALA A 158 30.36 -45.17 -8.14
N SER A 159 30.40 -45.50 -6.84
CA SER A 159 29.92 -44.61 -5.78
C SER A 159 30.76 -43.34 -5.66
N ASP A 160 32.08 -43.44 -5.84
CA ASP A 160 33.01 -42.30 -5.80
C ASP A 160 32.73 -41.31 -6.93
N LEU A 161 32.49 -41.82 -8.14
CA LEU A 161 32.15 -40.99 -9.30
C LEU A 161 30.83 -40.25 -9.08
N SER A 162 29.79 -40.94 -8.60
CA SER A 162 28.48 -40.34 -8.29
C SER A 162 28.56 -39.30 -7.17
N ALA A 163 29.36 -39.54 -6.13
CA ALA A 163 29.58 -38.58 -5.05
C ALA A 163 30.31 -37.31 -5.54
N LEU A 164 31.19 -37.44 -6.54
CA LEU A 164 31.90 -36.31 -7.12
C LEU A 164 30.98 -35.44 -7.99
N GLU A 165 30.14 -36.05 -8.82
CA GLU A 165 29.15 -35.37 -9.65
C GLU A 165 28.13 -34.60 -8.79
N THR A 166 27.53 -35.27 -7.80
CA THR A 166 26.57 -34.62 -6.87
C THR A 166 27.18 -33.48 -6.08
N ARG A 167 28.45 -33.57 -5.69
CA ARG A 167 29.19 -32.48 -5.03
C ARG A 167 29.39 -31.29 -5.96
N ALA A 168 29.76 -31.53 -7.22
CA ALA A 168 29.92 -30.46 -8.21
C ALA A 168 28.60 -29.70 -8.45
N GLU A 169 27.49 -30.42 -8.62
CA GLU A 169 26.18 -29.79 -8.80
C GLU A 169 25.72 -28.99 -7.55
N SER A 170 26.00 -29.51 -6.36
CA SER A 170 25.71 -28.83 -5.08
C SER A 170 26.46 -27.50 -4.98
N GLU A 171 27.73 -27.49 -5.40
CA GLU A 171 28.57 -26.30 -5.39
C GLU A 171 28.13 -25.25 -6.42
N GLU A 172 27.70 -25.68 -7.61
CA GLU A 172 27.11 -24.80 -8.63
C GLU A 172 25.79 -24.18 -8.15
N ARG A 173 24.86 -25.00 -7.61
CA ARG A 173 23.60 -24.51 -7.04
C ARG A 173 23.85 -23.51 -5.89
N LYS A 174 24.88 -23.73 -5.08
CA LYS A 174 25.27 -22.81 -3.99
C LYS A 174 25.76 -21.46 -4.52
N LYS A 175 26.54 -21.44 -5.61
CA LYS A 175 26.97 -20.19 -6.26
C LYS A 175 25.76 -19.41 -6.79
N LEU A 176 24.84 -20.09 -7.48
CA LEU A 176 23.63 -19.48 -8.02
C LEU A 176 22.72 -18.91 -6.91
N LEU A 177 22.58 -19.61 -5.79
CA LEU A 177 21.84 -19.11 -4.62
C LEU A 177 22.45 -17.82 -4.05
N SER A 178 23.78 -17.76 -3.94
CA SER A 178 24.49 -16.56 -3.48
C SER A 178 24.28 -15.37 -4.42
N GLU A 179 24.31 -15.60 -5.73
CA GLU A 179 24.09 -14.57 -6.74
C GLU A 179 22.64 -14.03 -6.68
N LEU A 180 21.66 -14.94 -6.60
CA LEU A 180 20.24 -14.55 -6.47
C LEU A 180 19.96 -13.79 -5.17
N GLN A 181 20.63 -14.13 -4.06
CA GLN A 181 20.50 -13.37 -2.80
C GLN A 181 20.99 -11.92 -2.95
N ILE A 182 22.13 -11.72 -3.62
CA ILE A 182 22.67 -10.38 -3.87
C ILE A 182 21.71 -9.58 -4.76
N ARG A 183 21.20 -10.21 -5.83
CA ARG A 183 20.23 -9.57 -6.74
C ARG A 183 18.92 -9.21 -6.04
N LEU A 184 18.43 -10.05 -5.14
CA LEU A 184 17.23 -9.79 -4.35
C LEU A 184 17.45 -8.58 -3.43
N ALA A 185 18.58 -8.50 -2.74
CA ALA A 185 18.92 -7.39 -1.86
C ALA A 185 19.03 -6.05 -2.63
N ASP A 186 19.65 -6.06 -3.81
CA ASP A 186 19.75 -4.88 -4.67
C ASP A 186 18.37 -4.42 -5.19
N ALA A 187 17.52 -5.37 -5.59
CA ALA A 187 16.14 -5.06 -6.01
C ALA A 187 15.30 -4.47 -4.87
N GLU A 188 15.40 -5.03 -3.65
CA GLU A 188 14.72 -4.51 -2.46
C GLU A 188 15.21 -3.10 -2.11
N PHE A 189 16.51 -2.84 -2.20
CA PHE A 189 17.09 -1.51 -1.99
C PHE A 189 16.56 -0.48 -3.00
N LYS A 190 16.57 -0.83 -4.29
CA LYS A 190 16.05 0.04 -5.36
C LYS A 190 14.56 0.36 -5.18
N LEU A 191 13.78 -0.59 -4.66
CA LEU A 191 12.36 -0.38 -4.39
C LEU A 191 12.14 0.65 -3.29
N ILE A 192 12.92 0.58 -2.20
CA ILE A 192 12.83 1.53 -1.08
C ILE A 192 13.21 2.95 -1.54
N GLU A 193 14.34 3.10 -2.25
CA GLU A 193 14.77 4.40 -2.76
C GLU A 193 13.81 4.94 -3.84
N GLY A 194 13.26 4.07 -4.69
CA GLY A 194 12.22 4.42 -5.66
C GLY A 194 10.95 4.95 -4.99
N GLU A 195 10.48 4.34 -3.91
CA GLU A 195 9.29 4.82 -3.18
C GLU A 195 9.54 6.17 -2.51
N LYS A 196 10.75 6.39 -1.98
CA LYS A 196 11.16 7.68 -1.41
C LYS A 196 11.20 8.77 -2.47
N LEU A 197 11.73 8.46 -3.66
CA LEU A 197 11.76 9.37 -4.80
C LEU A 197 10.34 9.69 -5.30
N ARG A 198 9.47 8.68 -5.43
CA ARG A 198 8.06 8.85 -5.79
C ARG A 198 7.36 9.82 -4.83
N LYS A 199 7.49 9.62 -3.51
CA LYS A 199 6.90 10.51 -2.48
C LYS A 199 7.38 11.96 -2.65
N LYS A 200 8.68 12.14 -2.92
CA LYS A 200 9.28 13.46 -3.13
C LYS A 200 8.73 14.13 -4.39
N LEU A 201 8.79 13.45 -5.54
CA LEU A 201 8.30 13.96 -6.82
C LEU A 201 6.80 14.27 -6.79
N HIS A 202 6.01 13.36 -6.21
CA HIS A 202 4.58 13.54 -6.03
C HIS A 202 4.25 14.79 -5.23
N ASN A 203 4.99 15.05 -4.15
CA ASN A 203 4.79 16.26 -3.36
C ASN A 203 5.18 17.52 -4.14
N THR A 204 6.33 17.50 -4.82
CA THR A 204 6.78 18.62 -5.66
C THR A 204 5.77 18.95 -6.75
N ILE A 205 5.21 17.95 -7.45
CA ILE A 205 4.15 18.16 -8.45
C ILE A 205 2.95 18.88 -7.84
N LEU A 206 2.52 18.48 -6.64
CA LEU A 206 1.35 19.07 -5.99
C LEU A 206 1.62 20.48 -5.46
N GLU A 207 2.82 20.75 -4.96
CA GLU A 207 3.25 22.11 -4.56
C GLU A 207 3.32 23.03 -5.78
N LEU A 208 3.86 22.56 -6.90
CA LEU A 208 3.92 23.31 -8.17
C LEU A 208 2.52 23.61 -8.73
N LYS A 209 1.53 22.75 -8.46
CA LYS A 209 0.12 22.99 -8.81
C LYS A 209 -0.61 23.94 -7.85
N GLY A 210 0.00 24.32 -6.73
CA GLY A 210 -0.61 25.18 -5.72
C GLY A 210 -1.36 24.40 -4.62
N ASN A 211 -1.37 25.01 -3.42
CA ASN A 211 -1.90 24.40 -2.20
C ASN A 211 -3.43 24.54 -2.07
N ILE A 212 -4.03 25.54 -2.72
CA ILE A 212 -5.46 25.60 -3.02
C ILE A 212 -5.62 25.39 -4.51
N ARG A 213 -6.52 24.50 -4.88
CA ARG A 213 -7.00 24.35 -6.25
C ARG A 213 -8.51 24.51 -6.31
N VAL A 214 -9.00 24.93 -7.46
CA VAL A 214 -10.43 25.11 -7.73
C VAL A 214 -10.80 24.36 -9.00
N PHE A 215 -11.73 23.42 -8.87
CA PHE A 215 -12.36 22.71 -9.97
C PHE A 215 -13.79 23.19 -10.17
N CYS A 216 -14.15 23.57 -11.38
CA CYS A 216 -15.52 23.89 -11.75
C CYS A 216 -16.20 22.67 -12.37
N ARG A 217 -17.40 22.31 -11.92
CA ARG A 217 -18.18 21.21 -12.49
C ARG A 217 -19.58 21.67 -12.82
N VAL A 218 -19.92 21.60 -14.10
CA VAL A 218 -21.27 21.85 -14.60
C VAL A 218 -21.99 20.51 -14.74
N ARG A 219 -23.16 20.36 -14.14
CA ARG A 219 -23.94 19.12 -14.29
C ARG A 219 -24.73 19.09 -15.61
N PRO A 220 -25.22 17.92 -16.05
CA PRO A 220 -26.25 17.82 -17.10
C PRO A 220 -27.50 18.65 -16.79
N LEU A 221 -28.21 19.06 -17.85
CA LEU A 221 -29.59 19.53 -17.75
C LEU A 221 -30.46 18.37 -17.25
N LEU A 222 -31.33 18.64 -16.29
CA LEU A 222 -32.29 17.67 -15.78
C LEU A 222 -33.54 17.63 -16.69
N PRO A 223 -34.28 16.51 -16.74
CA PRO A 223 -35.46 16.38 -17.60
C PRO A 223 -36.55 17.45 -17.36
N ASP A 224 -36.66 17.93 -16.12
CA ASP A 224 -37.67 18.92 -15.71
C ASP A 224 -37.22 20.37 -15.96
N GLU A 225 -35.99 20.59 -16.42
CA GLU A 225 -35.46 21.92 -16.71
C GLU A 225 -35.77 22.32 -18.16
N SER A 226 -36.43 23.46 -18.33
CA SER A 226 -36.83 23.95 -19.65
C SER A 226 -35.61 24.15 -20.56
N SER A 227 -35.61 23.48 -21.71
CA SER A 227 -34.65 23.72 -22.79
C SER A 227 -34.94 25.06 -23.48
N SER A 228 -34.75 26.18 -22.77
CA SER A 228 -34.67 27.47 -23.45
C SER A 228 -33.51 27.42 -24.44
N GLU A 229 -33.71 27.90 -25.67
CA GLU A 229 -32.72 27.83 -26.76
C GLU A 229 -31.40 28.55 -26.44
N ALA A 230 -31.40 29.47 -25.46
CA ALA A 230 -30.22 30.22 -25.07
C ALA A 230 -29.37 29.47 -24.01
N LYS A 231 -28.27 28.86 -24.44
CA LYS A 231 -27.23 28.33 -23.53
C LYS A 231 -26.61 29.47 -22.72
N VAL A 232 -26.82 29.43 -21.41
CA VAL A 232 -26.29 30.43 -20.46
C VAL A 232 -24.82 30.21 -20.12
N ILE A 233 -24.34 28.96 -20.24
CA ILE A 233 -22.93 28.58 -20.05
C ILE A 233 -22.33 28.19 -21.38
N SER A 234 -21.13 28.70 -21.67
CA SER A 234 -20.31 28.30 -22.82
C SER A 234 -18.86 28.06 -22.41
N TYR A 235 -18.13 27.28 -23.21
CA TYR A 235 -16.75 26.91 -22.92
C TYR A 235 -15.83 27.49 -24.00
N PRO A 236 -14.77 28.25 -23.62
CA PRO A 236 -13.81 28.77 -24.58
C PRO A 236 -13.09 27.65 -25.33
N THR A 237 -12.87 27.84 -26.64
CA THR A 237 -12.14 26.91 -27.51
C THR A 237 -10.68 27.30 -27.75
N SER A 238 -10.23 28.44 -27.21
CA SER A 238 -8.83 28.85 -27.32
C SER A 238 -7.92 27.85 -26.60
N MET A 239 -6.74 27.58 -27.17
CA MET A 239 -5.80 26.62 -26.58
C MET A 239 -5.42 26.97 -25.13
N GLU A 240 -5.34 28.26 -24.79
CA GLU A 240 -4.97 28.71 -23.44
C GLU A 240 -6.04 28.40 -22.38
N ALA A 241 -7.31 28.40 -22.76
CA ALA A 241 -8.46 28.23 -21.86
C ALA A 241 -9.13 26.85 -21.99
N LEU A 242 -8.70 26.01 -22.93
CA LEU A 242 -9.27 24.68 -23.13
C LEU A 242 -9.19 23.84 -21.85
N GLY A 243 -10.35 23.37 -21.38
CA GLY A 243 -10.47 22.58 -20.13
C GLY A 243 -10.27 23.37 -18.83
N ARG A 244 -10.11 24.70 -18.90
CA ARG A 244 -9.89 25.59 -17.73
C ARG A 244 -10.81 26.81 -17.71
N GLY A 245 -11.32 27.22 -18.86
CA GLY A 245 -12.19 28.38 -19.02
C GLY A 245 -13.67 28.04 -18.96
N ILE A 246 -14.46 28.96 -18.41
CA ILE A 246 -15.93 28.92 -18.44
C ILE A 246 -16.48 30.33 -18.59
N ASP A 247 -17.44 30.47 -19.50
CA ASP A 247 -18.15 31.71 -19.77
C ASP A 247 -19.60 31.58 -19.30
N LEU A 248 -20.10 32.61 -18.61
CA LEU A 248 -21.48 32.71 -18.16
C LEU A 248 -22.12 33.99 -18.71
N VAL A 249 -23.29 33.88 -19.31
CA VAL A 249 -24.09 35.02 -19.77
C VAL A 249 -25.21 35.30 -18.78
N GLN A 250 -25.24 36.51 -18.21
CA GLN A 250 -26.34 36.96 -17.35
C GLN A 250 -26.76 38.37 -17.75
N ASN A 251 -28.06 38.57 -17.98
CA ASN A 251 -28.64 39.87 -18.38
C ASN A 251 -27.95 40.48 -19.61
N GLY A 252 -27.59 39.67 -20.60
CA GLY A 252 -26.89 40.09 -21.82
C GLY A 252 -25.39 40.39 -21.63
N GLN A 253 -24.86 40.33 -20.41
CA GLN A 253 -23.44 40.51 -20.13
C GLN A 253 -22.73 39.16 -20.02
N LYS A 254 -21.62 39.02 -20.75
CA LYS A 254 -20.73 37.85 -20.69
C LYS A 254 -19.68 38.02 -19.59
N TYR A 255 -19.50 36.99 -18.77
CA TYR A 255 -18.49 36.90 -17.72
C TYR A 255 -17.61 35.68 -17.96
N SER A 256 -16.30 35.87 -18.04
CA SER A 256 -15.31 34.80 -18.27
C SER A 256 -14.52 34.50 -17.01
N PHE A 257 -14.34 33.22 -16.71
CA PHE A 257 -13.60 32.72 -15.55
C PHE A 257 -12.62 31.62 -15.97
N THR A 258 -11.52 31.50 -15.23
CA THR A 258 -10.52 30.44 -15.42
C THR A 258 -10.21 29.77 -14.08
N PHE A 259 -10.13 28.44 -14.10
CA PHE A 259 -9.87 27.58 -12.93
C PHE A 259 -8.80 26.53 -13.26
N ASP A 260 -8.37 25.74 -12.27
CA ASP A 260 -7.42 24.65 -12.51
C ASP A 260 -7.98 23.58 -13.45
N LYS A 261 -9.30 23.32 -13.36
CA LYS A 261 -10.03 22.41 -14.24
C LYS A 261 -11.50 22.80 -14.34
N VAL A 262 -12.07 22.70 -15.54
CA VAL A 262 -13.51 22.81 -15.80
C VAL A 262 -14.02 21.50 -16.38
N PHE A 263 -14.94 20.86 -15.67
CA PHE A 263 -15.66 19.67 -16.09
C PHE A 263 -16.98 20.07 -16.75
N MET A 264 -17.16 19.58 -17.97
CA MET A 264 -18.34 19.80 -18.78
C MET A 264 -19.47 18.83 -18.38
N PRO A 265 -20.72 19.05 -18.85
CA PRO A 265 -21.87 18.24 -18.44
C PRO A 265 -21.75 16.75 -18.74
N ASP A 266 -20.97 16.38 -19.75
CA ASP A 266 -20.67 15.02 -20.18
C ASP A 266 -19.58 14.33 -19.33
N SER A 267 -18.88 15.06 -18.46
CA SER A 267 -17.80 14.51 -17.63
C SER A 267 -18.33 13.51 -16.59
N LEU A 268 -17.79 12.30 -16.63
CA LEU A 268 -18.20 11.19 -15.76
C LEU A 268 -17.62 11.35 -14.35
N GLN A 269 -18.16 10.60 -13.39
CA GLN A 269 -17.63 10.57 -12.02
C GLN A 269 -16.18 10.07 -11.98
N GLU A 270 -15.83 9.13 -12.87
CA GLU A 270 -14.48 8.61 -12.99
C GLU A 270 -13.50 9.67 -13.50
N ASP A 271 -13.85 10.42 -14.54
CA ASP A 271 -13.02 11.51 -15.08
C ASP A 271 -12.69 12.55 -14.00
N VAL A 272 -13.69 12.89 -13.18
CA VAL A 272 -13.52 13.80 -12.04
C VAL A 272 -12.62 13.19 -10.96
N PHE A 273 -12.75 11.89 -10.70
CA PHE A 273 -11.95 11.20 -9.69
C PHE A 273 -10.47 11.08 -10.09
N VAL A 274 -10.17 10.83 -11.36
CA VAL A 274 -8.79 10.72 -11.87
C VAL A 274 -7.97 11.96 -11.50
N GLU A 275 -8.55 13.16 -11.64
CA GLU A 275 -7.90 14.44 -11.33
C GLU A 275 -7.62 14.65 -9.82
N ILE A 276 -8.36 13.96 -8.94
CA ILE A 276 -8.21 14.07 -7.47
C ILE A 276 -7.43 12.91 -6.85
N SER A 277 -7.24 11.80 -7.56
CA SER A 277 -6.58 10.58 -7.07
C SER A 277 -5.20 10.85 -6.42
N GLN A 278 -4.46 11.83 -6.93
CA GLN A 278 -3.17 12.28 -6.38
C GLN A 278 -3.27 12.95 -5.00
N LEU A 279 -4.39 13.61 -4.70
CA LEU A 279 -4.67 14.13 -3.36
C LEU A 279 -4.91 12.99 -2.39
N VAL A 280 -5.67 11.97 -2.80
CA VAL A 280 -5.91 10.77 -1.98
C VAL A 280 -4.58 10.09 -1.63
N GLN A 281 -3.67 9.96 -2.60
CA GLN A 281 -2.32 9.45 -2.35
C GLN A 281 -1.53 10.33 -1.37
N SER A 282 -1.71 11.66 -1.40
CA SER A 282 -1.06 12.54 -0.42
C SER A 282 -1.53 12.27 0.99
N ALA A 283 -2.81 11.97 1.20
CA ALA A 283 -3.31 11.59 2.52
C ALA A 283 -2.62 10.32 3.02
N LEU A 284 -2.46 9.29 2.18
CA LEU A 284 -1.72 8.06 2.51
C LEU A 284 -0.22 8.31 2.79
N ASP A 285 0.37 9.31 2.13
CA ASP A 285 1.77 9.70 2.32
C ASP A 285 2.01 10.51 3.62
N GLY A 286 0.93 10.86 4.36
CA GLY A 286 0.99 11.57 5.64
C GLY A 286 0.74 13.07 5.55
N TYR A 287 -0.01 13.53 4.55
CA TYR A 287 -0.45 14.93 4.44
C TYR A 287 -1.91 15.10 4.88
N LYS A 288 -2.26 16.32 5.27
CA LYS A 288 -3.65 16.76 5.42
C LYS A 288 -4.19 17.15 4.06
N VAL A 289 -5.38 16.66 3.75
CA VAL A 289 -6.08 16.90 2.49
C VAL A 289 -7.50 17.31 2.81
N CYS A 290 -7.98 18.37 2.17
CA CYS A 290 -9.35 18.84 2.28
C CYS A 290 -9.95 19.02 0.90
N ILE A 291 -11.09 18.37 0.65
CA ILE A 291 -11.86 18.53 -0.58
C ILE A 291 -13.27 18.92 -0.19
N PHE A 292 -13.76 20.05 -0.68
CA PHE A 292 -15.11 20.51 -0.38
C PHE A 292 -15.88 20.93 -1.63
N ALA A 293 -17.18 20.66 -1.65
CA ALA A 293 -18.09 21.01 -2.74
C ALA A 293 -18.95 22.21 -2.34
N TYR A 294 -19.01 23.21 -3.22
CA TYR A 294 -19.68 24.49 -3.02
C TYR A 294 -20.59 24.81 -4.22
N GLY A 295 -21.72 25.47 -3.96
CA GLY A 295 -22.68 25.90 -4.97
C GLY A 295 -24.11 25.88 -4.45
N GLN A 296 -25.05 26.36 -5.25
CA GLN A 296 -26.46 26.40 -4.88
C GLN A 296 -27.06 24.99 -4.68
N THR A 297 -28.18 24.90 -4.01
CA THR A 297 -29.00 23.68 -3.99
C THR A 297 -29.36 23.24 -5.41
N GLY A 298 -29.28 21.93 -5.66
CA GLY A 298 -29.53 21.33 -6.98
C GLY A 298 -28.38 21.45 -7.99
N SER A 299 -27.24 22.07 -7.65
CA SER A 299 -26.10 22.19 -8.60
C SER A 299 -25.22 20.93 -8.73
N GLY A 300 -25.48 19.89 -7.93
CA GLY A 300 -24.76 18.61 -8.01
C GLY A 300 -23.64 18.40 -6.97
N LYS A 301 -23.58 19.18 -5.88
CA LYS A 301 -22.59 18.99 -4.79
C LYS A 301 -22.58 17.58 -4.21
N THR A 302 -23.74 17.11 -3.74
CA THR A 302 -23.92 15.76 -3.19
C THR A 302 -23.67 14.68 -4.24
N TYR A 303 -24.03 14.92 -5.50
CA TYR A 303 -23.69 14.00 -6.59
C TYR A 303 -22.18 13.91 -6.80
N THR A 304 -21.43 15.02 -6.75
CA THR A 304 -19.95 14.96 -6.75
C THR A 304 -19.43 14.15 -5.57
N MET A 305 -19.88 14.44 -4.34
CA MET A 305 -19.28 13.84 -3.14
C MET A 305 -19.68 12.38 -2.91
N MET A 306 -20.96 12.05 -3.03
CA MET A 306 -21.50 10.72 -2.72
C MET A 306 -21.86 9.93 -3.98
N GLY A 307 -22.29 10.62 -5.03
CA GLY A 307 -22.83 9.97 -6.24
C GLY A 307 -24.27 9.53 -6.08
N ARG A 308 -24.74 8.68 -6.98
CA ARG A 308 -26.09 8.11 -6.91
C ARG A 308 -26.09 6.80 -6.13
N PRO A 309 -26.83 6.68 -5.02
CA PRO A 309 -26.91 5.45 -4.26
C PRO A 309 -27.40 4.27 -5.12
N GLY A 310 -26.74 3.11 -5.01
CA GLY A 310 -27.10 1.89 -5.74
C GLY A 310 -26.57 1.79 -7.17
N HIS A 311 -25.93 2.84 -7.71
CA HIS A 311 -25.35 2.83 -9.06
C HIS A 311 -23.81 2.77 -8.97
N VAL A 312 -23.23 1.66 -9.42
CA VAL A 312 -21.78 1.39 -9.26
C VAL A 312 -20.93 2.40 -10.04
N ASP A 313 -21.34 2.73 -11.27
CA ASP A 313 -20.59 3.64 -12.15
C ASP A 313 -20.73 5.12 -11.74
N GLU A 314 -21.79 5.45 -11.01
CA GLU A 314 -22.11 6.81 -10.56
C GLU A 314 -21.61 7.12 -9.14
N LYS A 315 -20.79 6.25 -8.54
CA LYS A 315 -20.12 6.50 -7.25
C LYS A 315 -19.38 7.85 -7.27
N GLY A 316 -19.60 8.67 -6.24
CA GLY A 316 -18.93 9.96 -6.08
C GLY A 316 -17.52 9.85 -5.52
N LEU A 317 -16.97 10.99 -5.08
CA LEU A 317 -15.60 11.07 -4.57
C LEU A 317 -15.37 10.24 -3.31
N ILE A 318 -16.26 10.31 -2.31
CA ILE A 318 -16.09 9.60 -1.03
C ILE A 318 -15.91 8.08 -1.23
N PRO A 319 -16.84 7.35 -1.89
CA PRO A 319 -16.66 5.92 -2.11
C PRO A 319 -15.41 5.59 -2.94
N ARG A 320 -15.09 6.36 -3.99
CA ARG A 320 -13.91 6.12 -4.84
C ARG A 320 -12.58 6.37 -4.10
N CYS A 321 -12.51 7.42 -3.28
CA CYS A 321 -11.35 7.69 -2.41
C CYS A 321 -11.05 6.50 -1.50
N LEU A 322 -12.11 5.91 -0.92
CA LEU A 322 -11.96 4.77 -0.02
C LEU A 322 -11.50 3.52 -0.77
N GLU A 323 -12.05 3.24 -1.94
CA GLU A 323 -11.61 2.14 -2.79
C GLU A 323 -10.11 2.25 -3.11
N GLN A 324 -9.65 3.43 -3.54
CA GLN A 324 -8.22 3.68 -3.77
C GLN A 324 -7.40 3.47 -2.50
N ILE A 325 -7.84 3.99 -1.35
CA ILE A 325 -7.11 3.86 -0.07
C ILE A 325 -6.96 2.39 0.34
N PHE A 326 -8.02 1.59 0.24
CA PHE A 326 -7.95 0.17 0.58
C PHE A 326 -7.07 -0.62 -0.39
N GLN A 327 -7.14 -0.31 -1.70
CA GLN A 327 -6.26 -0.92 -2.72
C GLN A 327 -4.79 -0.58 -2.46
N THR A 328 -4.46 0.70 -2.25
CA THR A 328 -3.08 1.12 -1.96
C THR A 328 -2.58 0.54 -0.65
N LYS A 329 -3.43 0.50 0.40
CA LYS A 329 -3.10 -0.16 1.68
C LYS A 329 -2.69 -1.61 1.45
N GLN A 330 -3.44 -2.38 0.65
CA GLN A 330 -3.13 -3.78 0.35
C GLN A 330 -1.81 -3.92 -0.42
N SER A 331 -1.59 -3.07 -1.43
CA SER A 331 -0.33 -3.08 -2.21
C SER A 331 0.90 -2.81 -1.33
N LEU A 332 0.81 -1.84 -0.42
CA LEU A 332 1.92 -1.44 0.46
C LEU A 332 2.23 -2.44 1.59
N GLN A 333 1.35 -3.42 1.87
CA GLN A 333 1.64 -4.47 2.85
C GLN A 333 2.87 -5.30 2.48
N SER A 334 3.05 -5.59 1.18
CA SER A 334 4.22 -6.29 0.66
C SER A 334 5.55 -5.57 0.94
N GLN A 335 5.48 -4.26 1.20
CA GLN A 335 6.61 -3.37 1.50
C GLN A 335 6.75 -3.09 3.01
N GLY A 336 6.03 -3.84 3.87
CA GLY A 336 6.11 -3.74 5.32
C GLY A 336 5.26 -2.65 5.97
N TRP A 337 4.40 -1.97 5.20
CA TRP A 337 3.48 -0.97 5.77
C TRP A 337 2.22 -1.61 6.37
N LYS A 338 1.88 -1.19 7.58
CA LYS A 338 0.62 -1.51 8.27
C LYS A 338 -0.15 -0.21 8.47
N TYR A 339 -1.39 -0.17 7.98
CA TYR A 339 -2.26 1.01 8.06
C TYR A 339 -3.52 0.76 8.90
N GLU A 340 -3.80 1.68 9.81
CA GLU A 340 -5.04 1.81 10.57
C GLU A 340 -5.86 2.98 10.04
N LEU A 341 -7.17 2.78 9.89
CA LEU A 341 -8.09 3.73 9.27
C LEU A 341 -9.24 3.99 10.23
N GLN A 342 -9.53 5.27 10.49
CA GLN A 342 -10.60 5.69 11.37
C GLN A 342 -11.50 6.72 10.69
N VAL A 343 -12.81 6.55 10.79
CA VAL A 343 -13.81 7.42 10.16
C VAL A 343 -14.63 8.14 11.23
N SER A 344 -14.90 9.41 10.99
CA SER A 344 -15.93 10.19 11.70
C SER A 344 -16.80 10.94 10.69
N MET A 345 -18.10 11.04 10.97
CA MET A 345 -19.05 11.79 10.14
C MET A 345 -19.88 12.71 11.02
N LEU A 346 -19.92 13.99 10.68
CA LEU A 346 -20.73 14.97 11.39
C LEU A 346 -21.49 15.85 10.41
N GLU A 347 -22.53 16.49 10.92
CA GLU A 347 -23.15 17.63 10.27
C GLU A 347 -23.07 18.90 11.11
N ILE A 348 -22.92 20.04 10.44
CA ILE A 348 -23.07 21.36 11.03
C ILE A 348 -24.39 21.93 10.51
N TYR A 349 -25.36 22.07 11.42
CA TYR A 349 -26.68 22.63 11.13
C TYR A 349 -26.98 23.71 12.16
N ASN A 350 -27.30 24.92 11.70
CA ASN A 350 -27.58 26.06 12.57
C ASN A 350 -26.49 26.31 13.64
N GLU A 351 -25.22 26.34 13.23
CA GLU A 351 -24.04 26.49 14.09
C GLU A 351 -23.92 25.44 15.23
N SER A 352 -24.67 24.34 15.12
CA SER A 352 -24.64 23.20 16.03
C SER A 352 -24.09 21.98 15.33
N ILE A 353 -23.24 21.22 16.03
CA ILE A 353 -22.66 19.97 15.50
C ILE A 353 -23.56 18.81 15.92
N ARG A 354 -23.84 17.90 14.98
CA ARG A 354 -24.49 16.63 15.25
C ARG A 354 -23.62 15.48 14.71
N ASP A 355 -23.44 14.47 15.55
CA ASP A 355 -22.79 13.21 15.18
C ASP A 355 -23.75 12.37 14.32
N LEU A 356 -23.26 11.86 13.19
CA LEU A 356 -24.04 11.08 12.24
C LEU A 356 -23.78 9.58 12.32
N LEU A 357 -22.83 9.15 13.15
CA LEU A 357 -22.48 7.74 13.33
C LEU A 357 -23.25 7.13 14.52
N PRO A 358 -23.47 5.80 14.50
CA PRO A 358 -24.17 5.13 15.59
C PRO A 358 -23.35 5.23 16.88
N SER A 359 -23.98 5.76 17.93
CA SER A 359 -23.37 5.84 19.26
C SER A 359 -23.22 4.42 19.81
N ASN A 360 -22.03 4.03 20.25
CA ASN A 360 -21.70 2.69 20.74
C ASN A 360 -22.28 2.38 22.15
N ARG A 361 -23.42 2.97 22.51
CA ARG A 361 -24.12 2.73 23.78
C ARG A 361 -25.50 2.15 23.50
N SER A 362 -25.79 1.03 24.14
CA SER A 362 -27.08 0.34 24.08
C SER A 362 -28.23 1.29 24.44
N SER A 363 -29.35 1.13 23.74
CA SER A 363 -30.63 1.82 23.93
C SER A 363 -31.27 1.66 25.32
N THR A 364 -30.57 1.09 26.28
CA THR A 364 -31.00 0.90 27.67
C THR A 364 -30.60 2.05 28.60
N ASP A 365 -29.80 3.01 28.16
CA ASP A 365 -29.33 4.14 28.99
C ASP A 365 -30.18 5.42 28.82
N SER A 366 -31.29 5.34 28.07
CA SER A 366 -32.23 6.45 27.85
C SER A 366 -32.99 6.89 29.12
N THR A 367 -32.82 6.19 30.24
CA THR A 367 -33.39 6.53 31.55
C THR A 367 -32.40 7.19 32.51
N ARG A 368 -31.15 7.50 32.09
CA ARG A 368 -30.16 8.19 32.94
C ARG A 368 -29.94 9.67 32.63
N THR A 369 -30.70 10.26 31.70
CA THR A 369 -30.64 11.70 31.39
C THR A 369 -31.49 12.55 32.32
N GLU A 370 -31.30 12.43 33.64
CA GLU A 370 -31.78 13.47 34.57
C GLU A 370 -30.66 14.16 35.35
N ASN A 371 -29.40 13.70 35.32
CA ASN A 371 -28.31 14.43 35.98
C ASN A 371 -26.95 14.29 35.25
N GLY A 372 -26.57 15.33 34.48
CA GLY A 372 -25.18 15.79 34.38
C GLY A 372 -24.27 15.25 33.26
N ASN A 373 -24.57 15.58 31.99
CA ASN A 373 -23.63 16.07 30.95
C ASN A 373 -24.14 15.71 29.54
N ALA A 374 -24.88 16.62 28.92
CA ALA A 374 -25.18 16.52 27.49
C ALA A 374 -23.86 16.48 26.69
N LYS A 375 -23.76 15.59 25.68
CA LYS A 375 -22.59 15.52 24.79
C LYS A 375 -22.24 16.92 24.28
N GLN A 376 -20.99 17.33 24.49
CA GLN A 376 -20.54 18.67 24.10
C GLN A 376 -19.58 18.53 22.92
N TYR A 377 -20.09 18.75 21.71
CA TYR A 377 -19.29 18.73 20.49
C TYR A 377 -18.48 20.02 20.32
N ALA A 378 -17.38 20.16 21.08
CA ALA A 378 -16.47 21.29 21.02
C ALA A 378 -15.31 21.02 20.07
N ILE A 379 -15.08 21.93 19.12
CA ILE A 379 -13.95 21.90 18.20
C ILE A 379 -12.69 22.31 18.97
N LYS A 380 -11.63 21.51 18.87
CA LYS A 380 -10.31 21.75 19.46
C LYS A 380 -9.23 21.53 18.41
N HIS A 381 -8.16 22.32 18.47
CA HIS A 381 -6.98 22.12 17.64
C HIS A 381 -5.80 21.71 18.53
N ASP A 382 -5.06 20.68 18.11
CA ASP A 382 -3.85 20.25 18.82
C ASP A 382 -2.60 21.02 18.34
N ALA A 383 -1.49 20.83 19.04
CA ALA A 383 -0.20 21.47 18.72
C ALA A 383 0.36 21.05 17.36
N SER A 384 -0.06 19.88 16.85
CA SER A 384 0.27 19.38 15.51
C SER A 384 -0.66 19.94 14.43
N GLY A 385 -1.56 20.86 14.79
CA GLY A 385 -2.51 21.49 13.89
C GLY A 385 -3.61 20.57 13.40
N ASN A 386 -3.91 19.46 14.09
CA ASN A 386 -5.07 18.62 13.76
C ASN A 386 -6.32 19.14 14.48
N THR A 387 -7.47 19.06 13.82
CA THR A 387 -8.77 19.34 14.43
C THR A 387 -9.37 18.08 15.04
N HIS A 388 -9.93 18.21 16.24
CA HIS A 388 -10.70 17.18 16.92
C HIS A 388 -12.01 17.80 17.44
N VAL A 389 -13.07 17.01 17.47
CA VAL A 389 -14.37 17.41 18.05
C VAL A 389 -14.62 16.51 19.26
N SER A 390 -14.80 17.07 20.45
CA SER A 390 -15.07 16.27 21.65
C SER A 390 -16.37 15.49 21.53
N ASP A 391 -16.40 14.30 22.14
CA ASP A 391 -17.55 13.37 22.15
C ASP A 391 -18.03 12.87 20.78
N LEU A 392 -17.33 13.20 19.69
CA LEU A 392 -17.64 12.72 18.35
C LEU A 392 -17.26 11.24 18.22
N THR A 393 -18.17 10.43 17.68
CA THR A 393 -17.92 9.02 17.43
C THR A 393 -16.86 8.85 16.33
N VAL A 394 -15.84 8.04 16.63
CA VAL A 394 -14.78 7.65 15.71
C VAL A 394 -14.81 6.12 15.60
N VAL A 395 -14.89 5.61 14.36
CA VAL A 395 -15.05 4.18 14.07
C VAL A 395 -13.84 3.68 13.29
N ASP A 396 -13.20 2.62 13.79
CA ASP A 396 -12.16 1.90 13.05
C ASP A 396 -12.79 1.15 11.88
N VAL A 397 -12.22 1.28 10.68
CA VAL A 397 -12.76 0.66 9.47
C VAL A 397 -11.74 -0.26 8.80
N ARG A 398 -12.17 -1.47 8.45
CA ARG A 398 -11.30 -2.52 7.88
C ARG A 398 -11.64 -2.89 6.46
N SER A 399 -12.81 -2.46 5.96
CA SER A 399 -13.25 -2.74 4.60
C SER A 399 -14.06 -1.59 3.99
N THR A 400 -14.10 -1.53 2.65
CA THR A 400 -14.97 -0.59 1.92
C THR A 400 -16.45 -0.80 2.27
N ARG A 401 -16.87 -2.05 2.54
CA ARG A 401 -18.24 -2.42 2.92
C ARG A 401 -18.68 -1.77 4.24
N GLU A 402 -17.83 -1.78 5.26
CA GLU A 402 -18.10 -1.10 6.53
C GLU A 402 -18.32 0.39 6.32
N VAL A 403 -17.49 1.04 5.50
CA VAL A 403 -17.66 2.48 5.26
C VAL A 403 -18.93 2.78 4.45
N SER A 404 -19.27 1.95 3.46
CA SER A 404 -20.55 2.06 2.75
C SER A 404 -21.74 1.93 3.70
N TYR A 405 -21.68 1.02 4.67
CA TYR A 405 -22.69 0.90 5.73
C TYR A 405 -22.79 2.18 6.57
N LEU A 406 -21.66 2.74 7.02
CA LEU A 406 -21.63 3.99 7.79
C LEU A 406 -22.16 5.18 6.98
N LEU A 407 -21.85 5.27 5.68
CA LEU A 407 -22.36 6.32 4.79
C LEU A 407 -23.88 6.21 4.62
N ASN A 408 -24.40 5.00 4.45
CA ASN A 408 -25.84 4.76 4.40
C ASN A 408 -26.50 5.14 5.73
N HIS A 409 -25.91 4.76 6.86
CA HIS A 409 -26.43 5.14 8.18
C HIS A 409 -26.44 6.66 8.36
N ALA A 410 -25.34 7.35 8.03
CA ALA A 410 -25.26 8.80 8.10
C ALA A 410 -26.31 9.48 7.19
N ALA A 411 -26.54 8.96 5.99
CA ALA A 411 -27.59 9.45 5.10
C ALA A 411 -29.00 9.27 5.70
N HIS A 412 -29.27 8.15 6.38
CA HIS A 412 -30.52 7.94 7.11
C HIS A 412 -30.64 8.86 8.32
N SER A 413 -29.59 9.05 9.12
CA SER A 413 -29.59 9.99 10.24
C SER A 413 -29.88 11.43 9.79
N ARG A 414 -29.34 11.84 8.63
CA ARG A 414 -29.67 13.13 8.00
C ARG A 414 -31.12 13.21 7.49
N SER A 415 -31.72 12.08 7.08
CA SER A 415 -33.08 12.04 6.55
C SER A 415 -34.16 11.93 7.63
N VAL A 416 -33.90 11.26 8.76
CA VAL A 416 -34.84 11.14 9.89
C VAL A 416 -35.05 12.48 10.62
N GLY A 417 -34.11 13.42 10.49
CA GLY A 417 -34.32 14.82 10.87
C GLY A 417 -35.33 15.59 10.01
N LYS A 418 -35.88 14.98 8.94
CA LYS A 418 -36.93 15.56 8.10
C LYS A 418 -38.27 15.52 8.84
N THR A 419 -38.66 16.62 9.46
CA THR A 419 -40.08 16.98 9.55
C THR A 419 -40.58 17.33 8.14
N GLN A 420 -41.88 17.14 7.85
CA GLN A 420 -42.52 17.26 6.51
C GLN A 420 -42.27 18.58 5.75
N MET A 421 -41.54 19.54 6.32
CA MET A 421 -41.24 20.84 5.73
C MET A 421 -39.78 21.07 5.31
N ASN A 422 -38.80 20.19 5.57
CA ASN A 422 -37.38 20.53 5.31
C ASN A 422 -36.65 19.53 4.40
N GLU A 423 -36.16 19.99 3.26
CA GLU A 423 -35.11 19.32 2.49
C GLU A 423 -33.77 19.49 3.24
N HIS A 424 -33.56 18.69 4.30
CA HIS A 424 -32.50 18.92 5.30
C HIS A 424 -31.07 18.85 4.74
N SER A 425 -30.82 18.11 3.65
CA SER A 425 -29.48 17.93 3.08
C SER A 425 -28.91 19.18 2.40
N SER A 426 -29.76 20.09 1.91
CA SER A 426 -29.32 21.37 1.33
C SER A 426 -28.99 22.44 2.38
N ARG A 427 -29.36 22.19 3.63
CA ARG A 427 -29.38 23.17 4.72
C ARG A 427 -28.39 22.86 5.85
N SER A 428 -27.65 21.75 5.76
CA SER A 428 -26.56 21.39 6.67
C SER A 428 -25.27 21.12 5.91
N HIS A 429 -24.13 21.42 6.54
CA HIS A 429 -22.83 21.02 6.01
C HIS A 429 -22.51 19.62 6.48
N PHE A 430 -22.20 18.71 5.56
CA PHE A 430 -21.79 17.36 5.87
C PHE A 430 -20.27 17.25 5.79
N VAL A 431 -19.65 16.69 6.83
CA VAL A 431 -18.21 16.51 6.94
C VAL A 431 -17.91 15.03 7.16
N PHE A 432 -17.25 14.43 6.18
CA PHE A 432 -16.63 13.12 6.30
C PHE A 432 -15.13 13.31 6.56
N THR A 433 -14.62 12.69 7.62
CA THR A 433 -13.19 12.72 7.95
C THR A 433 -12.67 11.29 8.04
N LEU A 434 -11.60 11.01 7.31
CA LEU A 434 -10.82 9.77 7.39
C LEU A 434 -9.44 10.10 7.95
N ARG A 435 -9.08 9.46 9.06
CA ARG A 435 -7.75 9.48 9.67
C ARG A 435 -7.00 8.23 9.24
N ILE A 436 -5.76 8.42 8.80
CA ILE A 436 -4.91 7.37 8.24
C ILE A 436 -3.62 7.32 9.07
N SER A 437 -3.38 6.21 9.77
CA SER A 437 -2.15 5.99 10.54
C SER A 437 -1.38 4.85 9.89
N GLY A 438 -0.17 5.12 9.40
CA GLY A 438 0.69 4.13 8.75
C GLY A 438 1.97 3.91 9.52
N VAL A 439 2.37 2.66 9.72
CA VAL A 439 3.64 2.28 10.34
C VAL A 439 4.38 1.30 9.44
N ASN A 440 5.68 1.53 9.25
CA ASN A 440 6.56 0.60 8.58
C ASN A 440 7.67 0.17 9.54
N GLU A 441 7.65 -1.10 9.96
CA GLU A 441 8.55 -1.62 10.99
C GLU A 441 10.00 -1.75 10.49
N SER A 442 10.21 -2.10 9.21
CA SER A 442 11.57 -2.27 8.67
C SER A 442 12.31 -0.94 8.48
N THR A 443 11.58 0.16 8.33
CA THR A 443 12.15 1.51 8.17
C THR A 443 11.93 2.41 9.39
N GLU A 444 11.24 1.90 10.41
CA GLU A 444 10.84 2.64 11.63
C GLU A 444 10.05 3.93 11.36
N GLN A 445 9.45 4.05 10.17
CA GLN A 445 8.68 5.22 9.77
C GLN A 445 7.24 5.14 10.27
N GLN A 446 6.73 6.27 10.76
CA GLN A 446 5.31 6.46 11.03
C GLN A 446 4.80 7.67 10.25
N VAL A 447 3.61 7.54 9.67
CA VAL A 447 2.93 8.61 8.94
C VAL A 447 1.51 8.79 9.47
N GLN A 448 1.07 10.04 9.55
CA GLN A 448 -0.30 10.40 9.91
C GLN A 448 -0.91 11.29 8.82
N GLY A 449 -1.98 10.79 8.19
CA GLY A 449 -2.72 11.47 7.15
C GLY A 449 -4.15 11.78 7.58
N ILE A 450 -4.71 12.84 7.01
CA ILE A 450 -6.12 13.21 7.23
C ILE A 450 -6.73 13.56 5.88
N LEU A 451 -7.87 12.95 5.56
CA LEU A 451 -8.68 13.27 4.39
C LEU A 451 -10.06 13.78 4.84
N ASN A 452 -10.33 15.06 4.61
CA ASN A 452 -11.62 15.68 4.83
C ASN A 452 -12.36 15.82 3.50
N LEU A 453 -13.57 15.28 3.40
CA LEU A 453 -14.45 15.34 2.24
C LEU A 453 -15.78 15.98 2.68
N ILE A 454 -16.10 17.15 2.12
CA ILE A 454 -17.12 18.03 2.69
C ILE A 454 -18.16 18.42 1.64
N ASP A 455 -19.42 18.17 1.94
CA ASP A 455 -20.56 18.62 1.14
C ASP A 455 -21.20 19.82 1.87
N LEU A 456 -20.93 21.03 1.37
CA LEU A 456 -21.43 22.26 2.00
C LEU A 456 -22.93 22.45 1.73
N ALA A 457 -23.59 23.21 2.60
CA ALA A 457 -24.96 23.67 2.37
C ALA A 457 -25.07 24.55 1.10
N GLY A 458 -26.30 24.74 0.62
CA GLY A 458 -26.62 25.60 -0.52
C GLY A 458 -26.13 27.05 -0.33
N SER A 459 -25.53 27.61 -1.37
CA SER A 459 -25.00 28.99 -1.37
C SER A 459 -26.02 30.05 -1.81
N GLU A 460 -27.27 29.67 -2.08
CA GLU A 460 -28.31 30.58 -2.53
C GLU A 460 -28.67 31.67 -1.50
N ARG A 461 -28.96 32.87 -2.00
CA ARG A 461 -29.26 34.03 -1.15
C ARG A 461 -30.67 33.98 -0.54
N LEU A 462 -30.75 34.46 0.69
CA LEU A 462 -31.99 34.67 1.47
C LEU A 462 -33.13 35.30 0.67
N SER A 463 -32.84 36.31 -0.17
CA SER A 463 -33.84 37.09 -0.91
C SER A 463 -34.67 36.27 -1.91
N LYS A 464 -34.18 35.10 -2.34
CA LYS A 464 -34.93 34.18 -3.22
C LYS A 464 -35.69 33.10 -2.47
N SER A 465 -35.42 32.90 -1.18
CA SER A 465 -35.98 31.78 -0.42
C SER A 465 -37.42 32.01 0.07
N GLY A 466 -37.88 33.26 0.15
CA GLY A 466 -39.20 33.61 0.68
C GLY A 466 -39.46 33.16 2.13
N SER A 467 -38.42 32.77 2.88
CA SER A 467 -38.57 32.13 4.19
C SER A 467 -38.95 33.11 5.30
N THR A 468 -39.92 32.73 6.15
CA THR A 468 -40.37 33.48 7.33
C THR A 468 -40.19 32.67 8.62
N GLY A 469 -40.22 33.33 9.79
CA GLY A 469 -40.15 32.66 11.09
C GLY A 469 -38.84 31.90 11.34
N ASP A 470 -38.91 30.69 11.90
CA ASP A 470 -37.71 29.89 12.21
C ASP A 470 -36.94 29.44 10.96
N ARG A 471 -37.61 29.32 9.80
CA ARG A 471 -36.93 29.08 8.52
C ARG A 471 -36.02 30.25 8.13
N LEU A 472 -36.39 31.49 8.47
CA LEU A 472 -35.54 32.65 8.23
C LEU A 472 -34.27 32.58 9.09
N LYS A 473 -34.39 32.25 10.38
CA LYS A 473 -33.25 32.07 11.29
C LYS A 473 -32.30 30.98 10.79
N GLU A 474 -32.85 29.86 10.34
CA GLU A 474 -32.08 28.76 9.76
C GLU A 474 -31.34 29.20 8.48
N THR A 475 -32.02 29.86 7.54
CA THR A 475 -31.37 30.37 6.31
C THR A 475 -30.33 31.44 6.62
N GLN A 476 -30.52 32.25 7.67
CA GLN A 476 -29.50 33.19 8.17
C GLN A 476 -28.27 32.46 8.72
N ALA A 477 -28.45 31.38 9.49
CA ALA A 477 -27.33 30.61 10.02
C ALA A 477 -26.51 29.91 8.92
N ILE A 478 -27.17 29.34 7.92
CA ILE A 478 -26.51 28.74 6.75
C ILE A 478 -25.68 29.80 6.02
N ASN A 479 -26.31 30.94 5.69
CA ASN A 479 -25.60 32.03 5.02
C ASN A 479 -24.49 32.62 5.89
N LYS A 480 -24.63 32.65 7.23
CA LYS A 480 -23.57 33.10 8.14
C LYS A 480 -22.34 32.22 8.01
N SER A 481 -22.49 30.89 7.99
CA SER A 481 -21.35 29.98 7.88
C SER A 481 -20.59 30.11 6.56
N LEU A 482 -21.29 30.23 5.43
CA LEU A 482 -20.69 30.43 4.11
C LEU A 482 -20.11 31.85 3.91
N SER A 483 -20.75 32.86 4.50
CA SER A 483 -20.23 34.24 4.52
C SER A 483 -18.94 34.30 5.33
N SER A 484 -18.91 33.66 6.51
CA SER A 484 -17.71 33.55 7.35
C SER A 484 -16.59 32.82 6.63
N LEU A 485 -16.90 31.75 5.88
CA LEU A 485 -15.93 31.05 5.03
C LEU A 485 -15.37 32.00 3.97
N SER A 486 -16.21 32.83 3.37
CA SER A 486 -15.76 33.84 2.42
C SER A 486 -14.84 34.86 3.07
N ASP A 487 -15.19 35.39 4.24
CA ASP A 487 -14.37 36.34 5.01
C ASP A 487 -13.00 35.77 5.36
N VAL A 488 -12.94 34.51 5.77
CA VAL A 488 -11.68 33.78 6.03
C VAL A 488 -10.82 33.72 4.77
N ILE A 489 -11.39 33.32 3.63
CA ILE A 489 -10.68 33.28 2.35
C ILE A 489 -10.19 34.68 1.95
N PHE A 490 -11.00 35.73 2.15
CA PHE A 490 -10.58 37.11 1.86
C PHE A 490 -9.40 37.56 2.72
N ALA A 491 -9.47 37.31 4.02
CA ALA A 491 -8.39 37.65 4.94
C ALA A 491 -7.10 36.90 4.57
N LEU A 492 -7.19 35.61 4.21
CA LEU A 492 -6.05 34.81 3.73
C LEU A 492 -5.48 35.34 2.41
N ALA A 493 -6.34 35.65 1.42
CA ALA A 493 -5.92 36.19 0.12
C ALA A 493 -5.13 37.50 0.27
N LYS A 494 -5.58 38.36 1.20
CA LYS A 494 -4.97 39.65 1.50
C LYS A 494 -3.78 39.56 2.46
N LYS A 495 -3.47 38.35 2.96
CA LYS A 495 -2.43 38.12 3.97
C LYS A 495 -2.64 38.99 5.23
N GLU A 496 -3.89 39.14 5.65
CA GLU A 496 -4.24 39.85 6.88
C GLU A 496 -3.71 39.12 8.11
N GLU A 497 -3.24 39.87 9.11
CA GLU A 497 -2.67 39.30 10.35
C GLU A 497 -3.69 38.49 11.15
N HIS A 498 -4.94 38.96 11.20
CA HIS A 498 -6.03 38.29 11.87
C HIS A 498 -7.00 37.67 10.86
N VAL A 499 -7.08 36.33 10.86
CA VAL A 499 -8.04 35.58 10.04
C VAL A 499 -9.21 35.11 10.93
N PRO A 500 -10.47 35.45 10.60
CA PRO A 500 -11.62 35.27 11.50
C PRO A 500 -12.20 33.84 11.51
N PHE A 501 -11.36 32.82 11.70
CA PHE A 501 -11.78 31.42 11.70
C PHE A 501 -12.87 31.10 12.74
N ARG A 502 -12.92 31.84 13.86
CA ARG A 502 -13.88 31.60 14.93
C ARG A 502 -15.30 32.12 14.67
N ASN A 503 -15.54 32.83 13.56
CA ASN A 503 -16.84 33.45 13.26
C ASN A 503 -17.96 32.41 12.98
N SER A 504 -17.59 31.20 12.57
CA SER A 504 -18.48 30.05 12.42
C SER A 504 -17.82 28.75 12.86
N LYS A 505 -18.62 27.77 13.30
CA LYS A 505 -18.14 26.40 13.54
C LYS A 505 -17.52 25.77 12.29
N LEU A 506 -18.04 26.06 11.10
CA LEU A 506 -17.51 25.53 9.85
C LEU A 506 -16.07 26.03 9.61
N THR A 507 -15.86 27.35 9.69
CA THR A 507 -14.54 27.95 9.48
C THR A 507 -13.55 27.54 10.56
N TYR A 508 -14.02 27.38 11.79
CA TYR A 508 -13.17 26.94 12.88
C TYR A 508 -12.76 25.47 12.69
N LEU A 509 -13.70 24.60 12.29
CA LEU A 509 -13.39 23.21 11.95
C LEU A 509 -12.35 23.12 10.82
N LEU A 510 -12.53 23.96 9.78
CA LEU A 510 -11.68 24.02 8.59
C LEU A 510 -10.38 24.81 8.76
N GLN A 511 -10.12 25.38 9.93
CA GLN A 511 -8.96 26.24 10.15
C GLN A 511 -7.63 25.57 9.72
N PRO A 512 -7.34 24.31 10.07
CA PRO A 512 -6.12 23.67 9.58
C PRO A 512 -6.10 23.38 8.08
N CYS A 513 -7.26 23.23 7.46
CA CYS A 513 -7.37 23.00 6.02
C CYS A 513 -7.06 24.28 5.21
N LEU A 514 -7.43 25.44 5.75
CA LEU A 514 -7.29 26.74 5.09
C LEU A 514 -6.07 27.54 5.59
N GLY A 515 -5.45 27.13 6.70
CA GLY A 515 -4.33 27.82 7.35
C GLY A 515 -2.93 27.44 6.85
N GLY A 516 -2.82 26.58 5.83
CA GLY A 516 -1.57 26.35 5.08
C GLY A 516 -0.84 25.05 5.38
N ASP A 517 -1.37 24.23 6.30
CA ASP A 517 -0.80 22.91 6.61
C ASP A 517 -1.52 21.77 5.86
N SER A 518 -2.21 22.08 4.76
CA SER A 518 -3.11 21.15 4.07
C SER A 518 -3.15 21.42 2.58
N LYS A 519 -3.32 20.35 1.80
CA LYS A 519 -3.64 20.43 0.37
C LYS A 519 -5.15 20.54 0.21
N THR A 520 -5.62 21.64 -0.34
CA THR A 520 -7.05 21.97 -0.37
C THR A 520 -7.57 22.06 -1.80
N LEU A 521 -8.72 21.43 -2.06
CA LEU A 521 -9.41 21.46 -3.34
C LEU A 521 -10.86 21.88 -3.14
N MET A 522 -11.27 22.93 -3.83
CA MET A 522 -12.65 23.37 -3.89
C MET A 522 -13.29 22.91 -5.20
N PHE A 523 -14.42 22.23 -5.11
CA PHE A 523 -15.35 22.08 -6.22
C PHE A 523 -16.36 23.23 -6.20
N VAL A 524 -16.50 23.96 -7.31
CA VAL A 524 -17.64 24.82 -7.58
C VAL A 524 -18.60 24.11 -8.53
N ASN A 525 -19.76 23.73 -8.02
CA ASN A 525 -20.80 23.01 -8.73
C ASN A 525 -21.85 23.98 -9.27
N LEU A 526 -22.16 23.88 -10.56
CA LEU A 526 -23.07 24.80 -11.26
C LEU A 526 -24.21 24.06 -11.95
N SER A 527 -25.39 24.71 -11.98
CA SER A 527 -26.49 24.31 -12.86
C SER A 527 -26.39 25.05 -14.20
N PRO A 528 -26.62 24.35 -15.33
CA PRO A 528 -26.73 24.98 -16.65
C PRO A 528 -28.08 25.68 -16.88
N ASP A 529 -29.07 25.51 -15.99
CA ASP A 529 -30.39 26.12 -16.12
C ASP A 529 -30.30 27.66 -16.11
N PRO A 530 -30.89 28.36 -17.11
CA PRO A 530 -30.98 29.82 -17.11
C PRO A 530 -31.55 30.44 -15.83
N SER A 531 -32.47 29.77 -15.15
CA SER A 531 -33.03 30.24 -13.86
C SER A 531 -31.95 30.37 -12.77
N SER A 532 -30.90 29.56 -12.88
CA SER A 532 -29.78 29.47 -11.95
C SER A 532 -28.63 30.42 -12.29
N ALA A 533 -28.68 31.12 -13.43
CA ALA A 533 -27.58 31.97 -13.93
C ALA A 533 -27.02 32.94 -12.87
N GLY A 534 -27.88 33.60 -12.09
CA GLY A 534 -27.44 34.56 -11.09
C GLY A 534 -26.72 33.96 -9.89
N GLU A 535 -27.13 32.78 -9.44
CA GLU A 535 -26.44 32.07 -8.36
C GLU A 535 -25.16 31.40 -8.88
N SER A 536 -25.17 30.90 -10.12
CA SER A 536 -23.98 30.43 -10.82
C SER A 536 -22.92 31.54 -10.92
N LEU A 537 -23.32 32.78 -11.25
CA LEU A 537 -22.39 33.92 -11.27
C LEU A 537 -21.80 34.21 -9.89
N CYS A 538 -22.62 34.15 -8.83
CA CYS A 538 -22.14 34.35 -7.45
C CYS A 538 -21.13 33.27 -7.07
N SER A 539 -21.41 32.02 -7.42
CA SER A 539 -20.54 30.87 -7.14
C SER A 539 -19.21 30.97 -7.88
N LEU A 540 -19.24 31.33 -9.17
CA LEU A 540 -18.05 31.55 -9.99
C LEU A 540 -17.18 32.69 -9.46
N ARG A 541 -17.78 33.81 -9.03
CA ARG A 541 -17.03 34.92 -8.42
C ARG A 541 -16.35 34.52 -7.12
N PHE A 542 -17.03 33.75 -6.27
CA PHE A 542 -16.44 33.22 -5.04
C PHE A 542 -15.28 32.26 -5.35
N ALA A 543 -15.51 31.30 -6.25
CA ALA A 543 -14.49 30.36 -6.69
C ALA A 543 -13.25 31.04 -7.28
N ALA A 544 -13.43 32.11 -8.08
CA ALA A 544 -12.31 32.85 -8.66
C ALA A 544 -11.45 33.55 -7.59
N ARG A 545 -12.05 33.96 -6.48
CA ARG A 545 -11.34 34.54 -5.33
C ARG A 545 -10.56 33.48 -4.57
N VAL A 546 -11.15 32.30 -4.35
CA VAL A 546 -10.47 31.15 -3.76
C VAL A 546 -9.28 30.73 -4.63
N ASN A 547 -9.44 30.72 -5.95
CA ASN A 547 -8.39 30.36 -6.90
C ASN A 547 -7.19 31.32 -6.88
N ALA A 548 -7.41 32.58 -6.49
CA ALA A 548 -6.35 33.58 -6.38
C ALA A 548 -5.62 33.55 -5.01
N CYS A 549 -6.02 32.67 -4.09
CA CYS A 549 -5.42 32.57 -2.76
C CYS A 549 -4.18 31.67 -2.78
N GLU A 550 -3.06 32.18 -2.29
CA GLU A 550 -1.88 31.39 -1.97
C GLU A 550 -1.85 31.09 -0.47
N ILE A 551 -1.95 29.81 -0.07
CA ILE A 551 -1.66 29.41 1.31
C ILE A 551 -0.26 28.82 1.40
N GLY A 552 0.34 28.90 2.60
CA GLY A 552 1.66 28.36 2.95
C GLY A 552 1.85 26.87 2.63
N VAL A 553 3.10 26.41 2.79
CA VAL A 553 3.55 25.07 2.37
C VAL A 553 2.99 23.98 3.31
N PRO A 554 2.28 22.95 2.78
CA PRO A 554 1.74 21.85 3.58
C PRO A 554 2.86 21.07 4.28
N ARG A 555 2.70 20.74 5.56
CA ARG A 555 3.67 19.88 6.27
C ARG A 555 3.24 18.43 6.24
N ARG A 556 4.23 17.57 6.07
CA ARG A 556 4.07 16.11 6.18
C ARG A 556 4.25 15.70 7.64
N GLN A 557 3.30 14.96 8.19
CA GLN A 557 3.41 14.42 9.55
C GLN A 557 4.14 13.07 9.50
N ILE A 558 5.43 13.10 9.81
CA ILE A 558 6.28 11.93 9.96
C ILE A 558 6.94 11.97 11.32
N SER A 559 6.99 10.83 11.99
CA SER A 559 7.86 10.62 13.14
C SER A 559 8.67 9.35 12.96
N THR A 560 9.94 9.40 13.37
CA THR A 560 10.77 8.21 13.60
C THR A 560 10.60 7.82 15.07
N ARG A 561 10.39 6.54 15.36
CA ARG A 561 10.33 6.08 16.77
C ARG A 561 11.66 6.38 17.44
N SER A 562 11.67 7.22 18.49
CA SER A 562 12.79 7.28 19.42
C SER A 562 12.68 6.11 20.38
N PHE A 563 13.73 5.27 20.46
CA PHE A 563 13.83 4.29 21.54
C PHE A 563 13.88 5.02 22.88
N ASP A 564 12.80 4.93 23.66
CA ASP A 564 12.87 5.20 25.08
C ASP A 564 13.57 3.98 25.70
N SER A 565 14.88 4.10 25.94
CA SER A 565 15.73 3.08 26.53
C SER A 565 15.45 2.94 28.04
N ARG A 566 14.21 2.63 28.41
CA ARG A 566 13.87 2.11 29.73
C ARG A 566 13.54 0.63 29.62
N LEU A 567 14.57 -0.15 29.29
CA LEU A 567 14.70 -1.49 29.85
C LEU A 567 14.89 -1.31 31.36
N SER A 568 13.78 -1.36 32.09
CA SER A 568 13.78 -1.66 33.51
C SER A 568 14.32 -3.08 33.68
N TYR A 569 15.62 -3.20 33.92
CA TYR A 569 16.11 -4.30 34.74
C TYR A 569 15.62 -4.04 36.17
N GLY A 570 14.65 -4.83 36.58
CA GLY A 570 14.16 -4.98 37.95
C GLY A 570 13.64 -6.39 38.09
#